data_AF-A0A2V8AJT2-F1
#
_entry.id   AF-A0A2V8AJT2-F1
#
_cell.length_a   1.000
_cell.length_b   1.000
_cell.length_c   1.000
_cell.angle_alpha   90.00
_cell.angle_beta   90.00
_cell.angle_gamma   90.00
#
_symmetry.space_group_name_H-M   'P 1'
#
loop_
_entity.id
_entity.type
_entity.pdbx_description
1 polymer ?
#
loop_
_entity_poly.entity_id
_entity_poly.type
_entity_poly.pdbx_seq_one_letter_code
_entity_poly.pdbx_strand_id
1 'polypeptide(L)'
;MLEEVIAMETAVRNVFRPELVEPASPATVTSVRTLNVTATYELSEAGRKALLLAGGDGRAVQRVELEVATNRLHLVTVNGHGVARLKLQPRFEFNREQRIIQIDAPPVFDAPPSIEDLLRLAARNHELERAFHAERTLERTKRADVNGARKSEYALAFLRDQLQRAAVWPAPDATRCYINTPVGQMRFDVNVDDGPARDVVREALRRFRADVKAAEERRARTTAEHERRHAERKAAVDNWVAEHGSPDQKARHAAGLLPVREVVETITDRAFERLAGHSVYRSDGYDHLQRHAREWSGNPDLIIPRREFLDFGGLAHSATAAQWTRVQEFQAAVAGADVRLHRREYIWKRHSELPMLRHFTILVTKREGPFVLRREYLMPGEEEPSAVR
;
A
#
# COMPACT_ATOMS: atom_id res chain seq x y z
N MET A 1 -46.64 -24.67 12.63
CA MET A 1 -47.67 -23.80 12.03
C MET A 1 -47.09 -22.40 11.92
N LEU A 2 -47.23 -21.79 10.72
CA LEU A 2 -46.76 -20.46 10.28
C LEU A 2 -45.24 -20.45 9.96
N GLU A 3 -44.76 -20.98 8.83
CA GLU A 3 -44.82 -20.50 7.42
C GLU A 3 -44.25 -19.09 7.18
N GLU A 4 -43.02 -19.10 6.64
CA GLU A 4 -42.23 -18.00 6.08
C GLU A 4 -42.88 -17.43 4.81
N VAL A 5 -42.98 -16.10 4.73
CA VAL A 5 -43.37 -15.38 3.50
C VAL A 5 -42.13 -14.75 2.89
N ILE A 6 -41.77 -15.25 1.71
CA ILE A 6 -40.74 -14.77 0.81
C ILE A 6 -41.24 -13.50 0.12
N ALA A 7 -40.57 -12.37 0.34
CA ALA A 7 -40.80 -11.13 -0.41
C ALA A 7 -39.99 -11.16 -1.71
N MET A 8 -40.69 -11.39 -2.82
CA MET A 8 -40.17 -11.35 -4.18
C MET A 8 -40.52 -9.99 -4.81
N GLU A 9 -39.56 -9.08 -4.84
CA GLU A 9 -39.70 -7.75 -5.44
C GLU A 9 -39.69 -7.90 -6.97
N THR A 10 -40.89 -7.90 -7.55
CA THR A 10 -41.13 -8.07 -8.98
C THR A 10 -41.09 -6.71 -9.66
N ALA A 11 -40.12 -6.53 -10.56
CA ALA A 11 -39.98 -5.36 -11.40
C ALA A 11 -41.25 -5.13 -12.25
N VAL A 12 -41.94 -4.03 -11.99
CA VAL A 12 -43.09 -3.57 -12.78
C VAL A 12 -42.59 -3.12 -14.16
N ARG A 13 -42.76 -3.99 -15.16
CA ARG A 13 -42.72 -3.61 -16.57
C ARG A 13 -43.98 -2.82 -16.86
N ASN A 14 -43.85 -1.50 -17.01
CA ASN A 14 -44.90 -0.68 -17.61
C ASN A 14 -45.15 -1.15 -19.04
N VAL A 15 -46.30 -1.81 -19.22
CA VAL A 15 -46.87 -2.16 -20.53
C VAL A 15 -47.36 -0.86 -21.16
N PHE A 16 -46.61 -0.35 -22.14
CA PHE A 16 -47.12 0.70 -23.03
C PHE A 16 -48.26 0.11 -23.85
N ARG A 17 -49.47 0.63 -23.62
CA ARG A 17 -50.66 0.38 -24.43
C ARG A 17 -50.39 0.93 -25.83
N PRO A 18 -50.39 0.12 -26.90
CA PRO A 18 -50.32 0.67 -28.25
C PRO A 18 -51.66 1.33 -28.57
N GLU A 19 -51.60 2.61 -28.90
CA GLU A 19 -52.71 3.38 -29.42
C GLU A 19 -53.13 2.77 -30.77
N LEU A 20 -54.43 2.60 -30.99
CA LEU A 20 -55.00 2.05 -32.22
C LEU A 20 -54.61 2.94 -33.41
N VAL A 21 -53.83 2.41 -34.33
CA VAL A 21 -53.63 2.97 -35.67
C VAL A 21 -54.69 2.36 -36.59
N GLU A 22 -55.49 3.20 -37.24
CA GLU A 22 -56.46 2.79 -38.26
C GLU A 22 -55.80 1.98 -39.39
N PRO A 23 -56.48 0.95 -39.93
CA PRO A 23 -55.91 0.16 -41.03
C PRO A 23 -55.90 0.98 -42.32
N ALA A 24 -54.70 1.23 -42.85
CA ALA A 24 -54.54 1.78 -44.19
C ALA A 24 -55.06 0.78 -45.24
N SER A 25 -55.98 1.25 -46.09
CA SER A 25 -56.48 0.53 -47.28
C SER A 25 -55.33 0.03 -48.18
N PRO A 26 -55.47 -1.15 -48.82
CA PRO A 26 -54.40 -1.71 -49.64
C PRO A 26 -54.37 -1.00 -51.00
N ALA A 27 -53.37 -0.16 -51.22
CA ALA A 27 -53.03 0.31 -52.56
C ALA A 27 -52.10 -0.69 -53.23
N THR A 28 -52.65 -1.45 -54.18
CA THR A 28 -51.91 -2.24 -55.15
C THR A 28 -51.22 -1.31 -56.15
N VAL A 29 -49.95 -1.01 -55.94
CA VAL A 29 -48.98 -0.69 -57.00
C VAL A 29 -47.61 -1.16 -56.52
N THR A 30 -46.90 -1.93 -57.34
CA THR A 30 -45.48 -2.25 -57.14
C THR A 30 -44.64 -0.99 -57.39
N SER A 31 -44.84 0.06 -56.59
CA SER A 31 -44.00 1.26 -56.61
C SER A 31 -42.80 1.02 -55.73
N VAL A 32 -41.60 1.15 -56.30
CA VAL A 32 -40.33 1.15 -55.54
C VAL A 32 -40.46 2.20 -54.43
N ARG A 33 -40.50 1.78 -53.16
CA ARG A 33 -40.62 2.70 -52.03
C ARG A 33 -39.31 3.49 -51.90
N THR A 34 -39.37 4.80 -52.11
CA THR A 34 -38.23 5.71 -51.96
C THR A 34 -38.32 6.48 -50.65
N LEU A 35 -37.17 6.90 -50.11
CA LEU A 35 -37.04 7.76 -48.94
C LEU A 35 -36.36 9.06 -49.37
N ASN A 36 -36.94 10.20 -49.01
CA ASN A 36 -36.32 11.52 -49.22
C ASN A 36 -35.18 11.72 -48.21
N VAL A 37 -33.99 12.02 -48.73
CA VAL A 37 -32.76 12.12 -47.95
C VAL A 37 -32.02 13.40 -48.32
N THR A 38 -31.45 14.07 -47.32
CA THR A 38 -30.57 15.22 -47.56
C THR A 38 -29.11 14.76 -47.67
N ALA A 39 -28.47 15.05 -48.79
CA ALA A 39 -27.02 14.95 -48.96
C ALA A 39 -26.36 16.31 -48.69
N THR A 40 -25.32 16.33 -47.87
CA THR A 40 -24.52 17.54 -47.59
C THR A 40 -23.09 17.34 -48.10
N TYR A 41 -22.60 18.26 -48.92
CA TYR A 41 -21.23 18.27 -49.42
C TYR A 41 -20.68 19.69 -49.47
N GLU A 42 -19.37 19.82 -49.65
CA GLU A 42 -18.69 21.10 -49.81
C GLU A 42 -18.17 21.29 -51.24
N LEU A 43 -18.15 22.54 -51.70
CA LEU A 43 -17.53 22.95 -52.95
C LEU A 43 -16.21 23.67 -52.68
N SER A 44 -15.17 23.25 -53.42
CA SER A 44 -13.89 23.95 -53.46
C SER A 44 -14.04 25.33 -54.08
N GLU A 45 -12.98 26.14 -54.07
CA GLU A 45 -13.02 27.44 -54.74
C GLU A 45 -13.33 27.33 -56.23
N ALA A 46 -12.80 26.31 -56.92
CA ALA A 46 -13.11 26.03 -58.32
C ALA A 46 -14.59 25.66 -58.49
N GLY A 47 -15.13 24.81 -57.61
CA GLY A 47 -16.54 24.41 -57.64
C GLY A 47 -17.51 25.55 -57.37
N ARG A 48 -17.17 26.46 -56.44
CA ARG A 48 -17.97 27.66 -56.19
C ARG A 48 -18.00 28.60 -57.40
N LYS A 49 -16.85 28.82 -58.05
CA LYS A 49 -16.76 29.62 -59.29
C LYS A 49 -17.61 29.01 -60.40
N ALA A 50 -17.52 27.68 -60.60
CA ALA A 50 -18.32 26.97 -61.59
C ALA A 50 -19.83 27.09 -61.30
N LEU A 51 -20.24 26.97 -60.03
CA LEU A 51 -21.64 27.09 -59.62
C LEU A 51 -22.19 28.51 -59.83
N LEU A 52 -21.39 29.55 -59.54
CA LEU A 52 -21.76 30.94 -59.78
C LEU A 52 -21.94 31.24 -61.28
N LEU A 53 -21.05 30.72 -62.13
CA LEU A 53 -21.17 30.86 -63.59
C LEU A 53 -22.41 30.15 -64.14
N ALA A 54 -22.87 29.08 -63.48
CA ALA A 54 -24.11 28.37 -63.80
C ALA A 54 -25.38 29.04 -63.21
N GLY A 55 -25.25 30.18 -62.52
CA GLY A 55 -26.38 30.92 -61.94
C GLY A 55 -26.83 30.46 -60.55
N GLY A 56 -26.02 29.66 -59.85
CA GLY A 56 -26.30 29.19 -58.48
C GLY A 56 -25.87 30.16 -57.36
N ASP A 57 -25.96 29.71 -56.10
CA ASP A 57 -25.75 30.54 -54.90
C ASP A 57 -24.29 30.74 -54.48
N GLY A 58 -23.36 30.01 -55.09
CA GLY A 58 -21.92 30.06 -54.82
C GLY A 58 -21.50 29.67 -53.40
N ARG A 59 -22.38 29.08 -52.59
CA ARG A 59 -22.07 28.72 -51.20
C ARG A 59 -21.09 27.54 -51.12
N ALA A 60 -20.27 27.53 -50.08
CA ALA A 60 -19.32 26.44 -49.86
C ALA A 60 -20.03 25.13 -49.48
N VAL A 61 -20.96 25.17 -48.53
CA VAL A 61 -21.76 23.99 -48.16
C VAL A 61 -23.01 23.94 -49.02
N GLN A 62 -23.19 22.82 -49.70
CA GLN A 62 -24.34 22.55 -50.55
C GLN A 62 -25.19 21.44 -49.93
N ARG A 63 -26.51 21.56 -50.11
CA ARG A 63 -27.50 20.60 -49.63
C ARG A 63 -28.42 20.23 -50.78
N VAL A 64 -28.52 18.94 -51.05
CA VAL A 64 -29.35 18.40 -52.12
C VAL A 64 -30.30 17.37 -51.53
N GLU A 65 -31.57 17.48 -51.89
CA GLU A 65 -32.58 16.46 -51.58
C GLU A 65 -32.60 15.43 -52.71
N LEU A 66 -32.57 14.15 -52.34
CA LEU A 66 -32.60 13.05 -53.30
C LEU A 66 -33.43 11.88 -52.76
N GLU A 67 -34.01 11.12 -53.69
CA GLU A 67 -34.78 9.91 -53.39
C GLU A 67 -33.86 8.68 -53.36
N VAL A 68 -33.83 7.98 -52.22
CA VAL A 68 -33.09 6.72 -52.06
C VAL A 68 -34.06 5.55 -52.07
N ALA A 69 -33.85 4.59 -52.98
CA ALA A 69 -34.63 3.36 -53.04
C ALA A 69 -34.41 2.46 -51.81
N THR A 70 -35.41 1.63 -51.47
CA THR A 70 -35.41 0.79 -50.26
C THR A 70 -34.19 -0.15 -50.14
N ASN A 71 -33.66 -0.63 -51.27
CA ASN A 71 -32.48 -1.50 -51.31
C ASN A 71 -31.15 -0.79 -50.95
N ARG A 72 -31.14 0.55 -50.89
CA ARG A 72 -29.97 1.38 -50.57
C ARG A 72 -30.09 2.14 -49.24
N LEU A 73 -31.05 1.78 -48.38
CA LEU A 73 -31.25 2.43 -47.09
C LEU A 73 -30.06 2.30 -46.12
N HIS A 74 -29.17 1.32 -46.31
CA HIS A 74 -27.92 1.19 -45.54
C HIS A 74 -26.95 2.38 -45.74
N LEU A 75 -27.15 3.17 -46.81
CA LEU A 75 -26.42 4.40 -47.11
C LEU A 75 -27.01 5.63 -46.41
N VAL A 76 -28.10 5.47 -45.66
CA VAL A 76 -28.82 6.54 -45.00
C VAL A 76 -28.62 6.43 -43.50
N THR A 77 -28.47 7.58 -42.85
CA THR A 77 -28.49 7.73 -41.39
C THR A 77 -29.69 8.61 -41.02
N VAL A 78 -30.46 8.18 -40.02
CA VAL A 78 -31.62 8.94 -39.52
C VAL A 78 -31.27 9.40 -38.12
N ASN A 79 -31.35 10.71 -37.88
CA ASN A 79 -31.06 11.26 -36.55
C ASN A 79 -32.28 11.11 -35.61
N GLY A 80 -32.10 11.45 -34.32
CA GLY A 80 -33.18 11.39 -33.31
C GLY A 80 -34.37 12.31 -33.58
N HIS A 81 -34.29 13.20 -34.56
CA HIS A 81 -35.38 14.07 -35.00
C HIS A 81 -36.10 13.54 -36.26
N GLY A 82 -35.76 12.33 -36.72
CA GLY A 82 -36.36 11.72 -37.92
C GLY A 82 -35.84 12.26 -39.25
N VAL A 83 -34.78 13.08 -39.24
CA VAL A 83 -34.19 13.63 -40.47
C VAL A 83 -33.23 12.61 -41.08
N ALA A 84 -33.56 12.15 -42.29
CA ALA A 84 -32.74 11.22 -43.06
C ALA A 84 -31.63 11.97 -43.82
N ARG A 85 -30.38 11.52 -43.64
CA ARG A 85 -29.19 12.08 -44.27
C ARG A 85 -28.38 10.99 -44.96
N LEU A 86 -27.77 11.32 -46.09
CA LEU A 86 -26.88 10.39 -46.79
C LEU A 86 -25.58 10.25 -45.99
N LYS A 87 -25.05 9.02 -45.87
CA LYS A 87 -23.80 8.70 -45.16
C LYS A 87 -22.56 9.21 -45.88
N LEU A 88 -22.40 10.53 -45.91
CA LEU A 88 -21.23 11.23 -46.43
C LEU A 88 -20.33 11.78 -45.32
N GLN A 89 -20.84 11.85 -44.08
CA GLN A 89 -20.12 12.29 -42.90
C GLN A 89 -20.42 11.34 -41.71
N PRO A 90 -19.41 10.93 -40.93
CA PRO A 90 -17.98 11.16 -41.15
C PRO A 90 -17.49 10.44 -42.41
N ARG A 91 -16.42 10.95 -43.03
CA ARG A 91 -15.79 10.31 -44.19
C ARG A 91 -14.66 9.39 -43.73
N PHE A 92 -14.56 8.23 -44.37
CA PHE A 92 -13.52 7.26 -44.11
C PHE A 92 -12.58 7.18 -45.31
N GLU A 93 -11.27 7.29 -45.08
CA GLU A 93 -10.25 7.33 -46.13
C GLU A 93 -9.01 6.55 -45.69
N PHE A 94 -8.21 6.10 -46.66
CA PHE A 94 -6.90 5.53 -46.37
C PHE A 94 -5.88 6.65 -46.15
N ASN A 95 -5.12 6.57 -45.06
CA ASN A 95 -3.96 7.43 -44.86
C ASN A 95 -2.75 6.93 -45.68
N ARG A 96 -1.61 7.62 -45.58
CA ARG A 96 -0.36 7.25 -46.26
C ARG A 96 0.19 5.86 -45.88
N GLU A 97 -0.24 5.34 -44.74
CA GLU A 97 0.15 4.03 -44.20
C GLU A 97 -0.89 2.93 -44.50
N GLN A 98 -1.83 3.20 -45.42
CA GLN A 98 -2.94 2.30 -45.78
C GLN A 98 -3.88 1.92 -44.61
N ARG A 99 -3.96 2.74 -43.57
CA ARG A 99 -4.94 2.59 -42.48
C ARG A 99 -6.18 3.45 -42.72
N ILE A 100 -7.34 2.94 -42.34
CA ILE A 100 -8.60 3.68 -42.45
C ILE A 100 -8.66 4.72 -41.32
N ILE A 101 -8.80 5.99 -41.68
CA ILE A 101 -9.00 7.10 -40.73
C ILE A 101 -10.42 7.65 -40.86
N GLN A 102 -10.97 8.08 -39.72
CA GLN A 102 -12.24 8.79 -39.66
C GLN A 102 -11.97 10.30 -39.71
N ILE A 103 -12.56 10.99 -40.68
CA ILE A 103 -12.49 12.44 -40.80
C ILE A 103 -13.91 12.98 -40.65
N ASP A 104 -14.12 13.82 -39.64
CA ASP A 104 -15.44 14.41 -39.35
C ASP A 104 -15.70 15.67 -40.18
N ALA A 105 -15.73 15.51 -41.50
CA ALA A 105 -16.01 16.58 -42.45
C ALA A 105 -16.76 16.04 -43.68
N PRO A 106 -17.60 16.86 -44.34
CA PRO A 106 -18.24 16.49 -45.60
C PRO A 106 -17.21 16.31 -46.73
N PRO A 107 -17.57 15.61 -47.82
CA PRO A 107 -16.73 15.51 -49.00
C PRO A 107 -16.67 16.85 -49.76
N VAL A 108 -15.50 17.15 -50.33
CA VAL A 108 -15.24 18.38 -51.09
C VAL A 108 -15.18 18.06 -52.59
N PHE A 109 -15.87 18.85 -53.41
CA PHE A 109 -15.91 18.68 -54.87
C PHE A 109 -15.49 19.96 -55.62
N ASP A 110 -14.84 19.79 -56.77
CA ASP A 110 -14.44 20.89 -57.67
C ASP A 110 -15.53 21.31 -58.68
N ALA A 111 -16.64 20.57 -58.70
CA ALA A 111 -17.85 20.90 -59.45
C ALA A 111 -19.06 20.25 -58.74
N PRO A 112 -20.30 20.71 -58.97
CA PRO A 112 -21.49 20.06 -58.41
C PRO A 112 -21.56 18.57 -58.82
N PRO A 113 -21.52 17.62 -57.87
CA PRO A 113 -21.55 16.20 -58.16
C PRO A 113 -22.95 15.76 -58.61
N SER A 114 -23.02 14.69 -59.41
CA SER A 114 -24.31 14.09 -59.75
C SER A 114 -24.90 13.30 -58.56
N ILE A 115 -26.21 13.05 -58.59
CA ILE A 115 -26.88 12.21 -57.58
C ILE A 115 -26.25 10.81 -57.54
N GLU A 116 -25.88 10.26 -58.71
CA GLU A 116 -25.23 8.94 -58.78
C GLU A 116 -23.85 8.96 -58.13
N ASP A 117 -23.08 10.03 -58.28
CA ASP A 117 -21.76 10.17 -57.64
C ASP A 117 -21.86 10.26 -56.12
N LEU A 118 -22.86 10.97 -55.61
CA LEU A 118 -23.14 11.02 -54.16
C LEU A 118 -23.51 9.64 -53.63
N LEU A 119 -24.32 8.86 -54.36
CA LEU A 119 -24.69 7.50 -53.97
C LEU A 119 -23.49 6.53 -54.03
N ARG A 120 -22.63 6.63 -55.05
CA ARG A 120 -21.39 5.84 -55.15
C ARG A 120 -20.43 6.18 -54.01
N LEU A 121 -20.28 7.46 -53.69
CA LEU A 121 -19.43 7.90 -52.59
C LEU A 121 -19.96 7.43 -51.25
N ALA A 122 -21.27 7.51 -51.01
CA ALA A 122 -21.90 6.98 -49.80
C ALA A 122 -21.71 5.46 -49.66
N ALA A 123 -21.79 4.71 -50.77
CA ALA A 123 -21.52 3.27 -50.78
C ALA A 123 -20.07 2.96 -50.39
N ARG A 124 -19.10 3.62 -51.02
CA ARG A 124 -17.68 3.49 -50.67
C ARG A 124 -17.42 3.88 -49.21
N ASN A 125 -18.03 4.97 -48.74
CA ASN A 125 -17.88 5.44 -47.37
C ASN A 125 -18.44 4.43 -46.36
N HIS A 126 -19.59 3.81 -46.66
CA HIS A 126 -20.19 2.78 -45.83
C HIS A 126 -19.37 1.47 -45.78
N GLU A 127 -18.72 1.08 -46.87
CA GLU A 127 -17.79 -0.05 -46.88
C GLU A 127 -16.57 0.21 -45.97
N LEU A 128 -15.99 1.41 -46.07
CA LEU A 128 -14.85 1.81 -45.24
C LEU A 128 -15.23 1.99 -43.77
N GLU A 129 -16.43 2.49 -43.47
CA GLU A 129 -17.02 2.54 -42.12
C GLU A 129 -17.06 1.13 -41.49
N ARG A 130 -17.62 0.15 -42.22
CA ARG A 130 -17.70 -1.24 -41.74
C ARG A 130 -16.31 -1.84 -41.49
N ALA A 131 -15.37 -1.62 -42.41
CA ALA A 131 -14.00 -2.10 -42.26
C ALA A 131 -13.30 -1.46 -41.05
N PHE A 132 -13.45 -0.14 -40.84
CA PHE A 132 -12.89 0.57 -39.68
C PHE A 132 -13.42 0.02 -38.35
N HIS A 133 -14.73 -0.21 -38.24
CA HIS A 133 -15.31 -0.78 -37.02
C HIS A 133 -14.92 -2.24 -36.80
N ALA A 134 -14.82 -3.03 -37.87
CA ALA A 134 -14.33 -4.41 -37.80
C ALA A 134 -12.88 -4.46 -37.30
N GLU A 135 -11.99 -3.63 -37.85
CA GLU A 135 -10.58 -3.54 -37.42
C GLU A 135 -10.48 -3.15 -35.94
N ARG A 136 -11.22 -2.12 -35.49
CA ARG A 136 -11.22 -1.72 -34.07
C ARG A 136 -11.77 -2.79 -33.14
N THR A 137 -12.76 -3.55 -33.58
CA THR A 137 -13.30 -4.66 -32.80
C THR A 137 -12.25 -5.76 -32.67
N LEU A 138 -11.58 -6.12 -33.76
CA LEU A 138 -10.47 -7.08 -33.76
C LEU A 138 -9.30 -6.61 -32.89
N GLU A 139 -8.93 -5.34 -32.94
CA GLU A 139 -7.88 -4.77 -32.07
C GLU A 139 -8.28 -4.84 -30.59
N ARG A 140 -9.52 -4.53 -30.25
CA ARG A 140 -10.04 -4.65 -28.88
C ARG A 140 -9.98 -6.09 -28.38
N THR A 141 -10.42 -7.04 -29.21
CA THR A 141 -10.35 -8.48 -28.89
C THR A 141 -8.90 -8.92 -28.70
N LYS A 142 -7.99 -8.57 -29.63
CA LYS A 142 -6.55 -8.86 -29.49
C LYS A 142 -5.96 -8.31 -28.19
N ARG A 143 -6.30 -7.07 -27.81
CA ARG A 143 -5.84 -6.48 -26.54
C ARG A 143 -6.42 -7.20 -25.33
N ALA A 144 -7.68 -7.61 -25.39
CA ALA A 144 -8.32 -8.39 -24.33
C ALA A 144 -7.65 -9.77 -24.19
N ASP A 145 -7.34 -10.44 -25.29
CA ASP A 145 -6.65 -11.74 -25.31
C ASP A 145 -5.25 -11.64 -24.71
N VAL A 146 -4.48 -10.61 -25.08
CA VAL A 146 -3.14 -10.35 -24.51
C VAL A 146 -3.22 -10.10 -23.01
N ASN A 147 -4.18 -9.28 -22.57
CA ASN A 147 -4.41 -9.03 -21.14
C ASN A 147 -4.83 -10.29 -20.40
N GLY A 148 -5.69 -11.13 -20.99
CA GLY A 148 -6.14 -12.41 -20.43
C GLY A 148 -5.00 -13.43 -20.31
N ALA A 149 -4.15 -13.53 -21.33
CA ALA A 149 -2.97 -14.39 -21.32
C ALA A 149 -2.00 -13.98 -20.20
N ARG A 150 -1.70 -12.69 -20.10
CA ARG A 150 -0.84 -12.13 -19.04
C ARG A 150 -1.40 -12.36 -17.64
N LYS A 151 -2.72 -12.21 -17.49
CA LYS A 151 -3.39 -12.45 -16.22
C LYS A 151 -3.34 -13.93 -15.81
N SER A 152 -3.49 -14.83 -16.78
CA SER A 152 -3.37 -16.28 -16.57
C SER A 152 -1.94 -16.69 -16.18
N GLU A 153 -0.93 -16.06 -16.77
CA GLU A 153 0.48 -16.29 -16.40
C GLU A 153 0.75 -15.94 -14.92
N TYR A 154 0.34 -14.74 -14.48
CA TYR A 154 0.50 -14.34 -13.08
C TYR A 154 -0.34 -15.18 -12.13
N ALA A 155 -1.53 -15.61 -12.56
CA ALA A 155 -2.36 -16.51 -11.77
C ALA A 155 -1.65 -17.84 -11.50
N LEU A 156 -1.08 -18.46 -12.54
CA LEU A 156 -0.33 -19.70 -12.41
C LEU A 156 0.92 -19.53 -11.54
N ALA A 157 1.63 -18.40 -11.66
CA ALA A 157 2.77 -18.09 -10.79
C ALA A 157 2.34 -18.02 -9.31
N PHE A 158 1.24 -17.33 -9.01
CA PHE A 158 0.69 -17.21 -7.65
C PHE A 158 0.24 -18.54 -7.06
N LEU A 159 -0.44 -19.36 -7.87
CA LEU A 159 -0.91 -20.67 -7.42
C LEU A 159 0.26 -21.64 -7.19
N ARG A 160 1.34 -21.52 -7.97
CA ARG A 160 2.55 -22.33 -7.83
C ARG A 160 3.38 -21.94 -6.60
N ASP A 161 3.56 -20.65 -6.35
CA ASP A 161 4.32 -20.18 -5.19
C ASP A 161 3.42 -20.12 -3.94
N GLN A 162 3.63 -21.06 -3.01
CA GLN A 162 2.89 -21.12 -1.75
C GLN A 162 3.21 -19.97 -0.78
N LEU A 163 4.35 -19.31 -0.94
CA LEU A 163 4.77 -18.18 -0.11
C LEU A 163 4.20 -16.87 -0.62
N GLN A 164 3.83 -16.78 -1.90
CA GLN A 164 3.22 -15.58 -2.44
C GLN A 164 1.91 -15.24 -1.70
N ARG A 165 1.72 -13.94 -1.43
CA ARG A 165 0.53 -13.39 -0.78
C ARG A 165 -0.14 -12.36 -1.66
N ALA A 166 -1.47 -12.29 -1.53
CA ALA A 166 -2.23 -11.19 -2.06
C ALA A 166 -1.91 -9.90 -1.28
N ALA A 167 -2.24 -8.75 -1.87
CA ALA A 167 -2.13 -7.47 -1.19
C ALA A 167 -2.98 -7.48 0.09
N VAL A 168 -2.43 -6.86 1.14
CA VAL A 168 -3.13 -6.71 2.43
C VAL A 168 -4.25 -5.69 2.33
N TRP A 169 -4.08 -4.66 1.49
CA TRP A 169 -5.08 -3.63 1.24
C TRP A 169 -5.26 -3.36 -0.26
N PRO A 170 -6.49 -3.47 -0.79
CA PRO A 170 -7.68 -4.02 -0.13
C PRO A 170 -7.51 -5.50 0.23
N ALA A 171 -8.06 -5.92 1.37
CA ALA A 171 -7.97 -7.31 1.82
C ALA A 171 -8.72 -8.24 0.84
N PRO A 172 -8.22 -9.46 0.59
CA PRO A 172 -8.93 -10.44 -0.24
C PRO A 172 -10.31 -10.76 0.34
N ASP A 173 -11.32 -10.81 -0.52
CA ASP A 173 -12.66 -11.27 -0.18
C ASP A 173 -13.05 -12.47 -1.07
N ALA A 174 -14.29 -12.94 -0.97
CA ALA A 174 -14.74 -14.12 -1.72
C ALA A 174 -14.94 -13.87 -3.22
N THR A 175 -14.97 -12.60 -3.64
CA THR A 175 -15.27 -12.18 -5.02
C THR A 175 -14.05 -11.60 -5.72
N ARG A 176 -13.14 -10.95 -4.98
CA ARG A 176 -11.99 -10.27 -5.56
C ARG A 176 -10.76 -10.30 -4.66
N CYS A 177 -9.61 -10.22 -5.31
CA CYS A 177 -8.34 -9.97 -4.63
C CYS A 177 -7.38 -9.21 -5.54
N TYR A 178 -6.28 -8.73 -4.95
CA TYR A 178 -5.21 -8.05 -5.67
C TYR A 178 -3.90 -8.77 -5.40
N ILE A 179 -3.09 -8.99 -6.43
CA ILE A 179 -1.73 -9.55 -6.30
C ILE A 179 -0.72 -8.49 -6.74
N ASN A 180 0.37 -8.36 -5.99
CA ASN A 180 1.49 -7.53 -6.38
C ASN A 180 2.29 -8.25 -7.48
N THR A 181 2.39 -7.63 -8.66
CA THR A 181 3.18 -8.09 -9.80
C THR A 181 4.30 -7.08 -10.10
N PRO A 182 5.30 -7.42 -10.94
CA PRO A 182 6.36 -6.46 -11.31
C PRO A 182 5.86 -5.17 -11.97
N VAL A 183 4.64 -5.17 -12.53
CA VAL A 183 4.06 -4.01 -13.21
C VAL A 183 2.99 -3.31 -12.37
N GLY A 184 2.83 -3.73 -11.11
CA GLY A 184 1.90 -3.16 -10.15
C GLY A 184 0.86 -4.17 -9.65
N GLN A 185 -0.18 -3.65 -9.01
CA GLN A 185 -1.26 -4.48 -8.48
C GLN A 185 -2.20 -4.96 -9.58
N MET A 186 -2.35 -6.27 -9.69
CA MET A 186 -3.28 -6.90 -10.62
C MET A 186 -4.52 -7.38 -9.88
N ARG A 187 -5.69 -6.96 -10.38
CA ARG A 187 -6.99 -7.35 -9.85
C ARG A 187 -7.44 -8.68 -10.42
N PHE A 188 -7.97 -9.55 -9.56
CA PHE A 188 -8.66 -10.80 -9.90
C PHE A 188 -10.10 -10.75 -9.36
N ASP A 189 -11.05 -11.25 -10.13
CA ASP A 189 -12.49 -11.19 -9.87
C ASP A 189 -13.19 -12.46 -10.35
N VAL A 190 -13.89 -13.14 -9.45
CA VAL A 190 -14.57 -14.42 -9.71
C VAL A 190 -15.69 -14.29 -10.75
N ASN A 191 -16.25 -13.10 -10.94
CA ASN A 191 -17.35 -12.85 -11.87
C ASN A 191 -16.89 -12.47 -13.28
N VAL A 192 -15.62 -12.07 -13.44
CA VAL A 192 -15.06 -11.59 -14.72
C VAL A 192 -14.02 -12.57 -15.27
N ASP A 193 -13.31 -13.26 -14.38
CA ASP A 193 -12.18 -14.10 -14.76
C ASP A 193 -12.53 -15.58 -14.78
N ASP A 194 -11.88 -16.29 -15.70
CA ASP A 194 -12.00 -17.73 -15.90
C ASP A 194 -10.67 -18.47 -15.65
N GLY A 195 -10.76 -19.80 -15.52
CA GLY A 195 -9.59 -20.67 -15.36
C GLY A 195 -8.75 -20.34 -14.12
N PRO A 196 -7.40 -20.42 -14.20
CA PRO A 196 -6.51 -20.18 -13.06
C PRO A 196 -6.71 -18.81 -12.39
N ALA A 197 -7.09 -17.78 -13.16
CA ALA A 197 -7.32 -16.43 -12.63
C ALA A 197 -8.52 -16.40 -11.66
N ARG A 198 -9.51 -17.26 -11.85
CA ARG A 198 -10.64 -17.41 -10.93
C ARG A 198 -10.24 -18.09 -9.61
N ASP A 199 -9.36 -19.08 -9.68
CA ASP A 199 -8.92 -19.87 -8.51
C ASP A 199 -8.00 -19.09 -7.56
N VAL A 200 -7.28 -18.10 -8.12
CA VAL A 200 -6.46 -17.16 -7.34
C VAL A 200 -7.25 -16.51 -6.20
N VAL A 201 -8.50 -16.09 -6.42
CA VAL A 201 -9.28 -15.38 -5.40
C VAL A 201 -9.53 -16.28 -4.19
N ARG A 202 -9.93 -17.53 -4.44
CA ARG A 202 -10.18 -18.54 -3.38
C ARG A 202 -8.90 -18.84 -2.61
N GLU A 203 -7.80 -19.04 -3.32
CA GLU A 203 -6.52 -19.38 -2.70
C GLU A 203 -5.92 -18.20 -1.92
N ALA A 204 -6.03 -16.98 -2.46
CA ALA A 204 -5.62 -15.76 -1.77
C ALA A 204 -6.40 -15.56 -0.47
N LEU A 205 -7.72 -15.73 -0.49
CA LEU A 205 -8.55 -15.63 0.71
C LEU A 205 -8.21 -16.71 1.73
N ARG A 206 -7.96 -17.96 1.30
CA ARG A 206 -7.54 -19.05 2.18
C ARG A 206 -6.23 -18.72 2.89
N ARG A 207 -5.22 -18.28 2.15
CA ARG A 207 -3.90 -17.89 2.71
C ARG A 207 -4.04 -16.70 3.66
N PHE A 208 -4.80 -15.68 3.28
CA PHE A 208 -5.03 -14.51 4.11
C PHE A 208 -5.69 -14.87 5.46
N ARG A 209 -6.73 -15.70 5.45
CA ARG A 209 -7.39 -16.18 6.68
C ARG A 209 -6.44 -16.98 7.57
N ALA A 210 -5.59 -17.82 6.99
CA ALA A 210 -4.58 -18.56 7.73
C ALA A 210 -3.56 -17.62 8.40
N ASP A 211 -3.10 -16.59 7.69
CA ASP A 211 -2.17 -15.60 8.23
C ASP A 211 -2.80 -14.76 9.35
N VAL A 212 -4.07 -14.35 9.20
CA VAL A 212 -4.84 -13.64 10.24
C VAL A 212 -4.95 -14.49 11.51
N LYS A 213 -5.38 -15.76 11.37
CA LYS A 213 -5.47 -16.69 12.50
C LYS A 213 -4.12 -16.86 13.19
N ALA A 214 -3.05 -17.07 12.42
CA ALA A 214 -1.71 -17.22 12.97
C ALA A 214 -1.24 -15.94 13.70
N ALA A 215 -1.63 -14.75 13.23
CA ALA A 215 -1.32 -13.49 13.89
C ALA A 215 -2.09 -13.32 15.21
N GLU A 216 -3.36 -13.69 15.25
CA GLU A 216 -4.18 -13.71 16.46
C GLU A 216 -3.61 -14.67 17.51
N GLU A 217 -3.24 -15.89 17.10
CA GLU A 217 -2.61 -16.86 17.99
C GLU A 217 -1.28 -16.35 18.57
N ARG A 218 -0.44 -15.70 17.75
CA ARG A 218 0.80 -15.07 18.24
C ARG A 218 0.51 -13.99 19.27
N ARG A 219 -0.47 -13.11 18.99
CA ARG A 219 -0.87 -12.06 19.94
C ARG A 219 -1.38 -12.66 21.25
N ALA A 220 -2.24 -13.67 21.18
CA ALA A 220 -2.76 -14.37 22.36
C ALA A 220 -1.64 -15.01 23.20
N ARG A 221 -0.68 -15.69 22.56
CA ARG A 221 0.49 -16.27 23.25
C ARG A 221 1.33 -15.20 23.93
N THR A 222 1.64 -14.10 23.24
CA THR A 222 2.40 -12.98 23.80
C THR A 222 1.69 -12.36 25.00
N THR A 223 0.38 -12.10 24.91
CA THR A 223 -0.42 -11.59 26.03
C THR A 223 -0.40 -12.55 27.23
N ALA A 224 -0.65 -13.84 26.99
CA ALA A 224 -0.62 -14.86 28.04
C ALA A 224 0.76 -14.95 28.71
N GLU A 225 1.86 -14.85 27.94
CA GLU A 225 3.21 -14.80 28.51
C GLU A 225 3.46 -13.55 29.36
N HIS A 226 2.98 -12.38 28.92
CA HIS A 226 3.11 -11.14 29.69
C HIS A 226 2.31 -11.20 31.00
N GLU A 227 1.07 -11.69 30.96
CA GLU A 227 0.22 -11.90 32.13
C GLU A 227 0.86 -12.89 33.11
N ARG A 228 1.37 -14.02 32.60
CA ARG A 228 2.09 -15.01 33.42
C ARG A 228 3.30 -14.39 34.11
N ARG A 229 4.16 -13.67 33.38
CA ARG A 229 5.34 -12.99 33.96
C ARG A 229 4.94 -11.93 34.99
N HIS A 230 3.85 -11.21 34.75
CA HIS A 230 3.34 -10.22 35.70
C HIS A 230 2.82 -10.88 36.97
N ALA A 231 2.04 -11.96 36.84
CA ALA A 231 1.54 -12.74 37.98
C ALA A 231 2.67 -13.36 38.80
N GLU A 232 3.68 -13.95 38.14
CA GLU A 232 4.89 -14.49 38.79
C GLU A 232 5.63 -13.40 39.58
N ARG A 233 5.83 -12.21 38.99
CA ARG A 233 6.47 -11.07 39.67
C ARG A 233 5.66 -10.58 40.87
N LYS A 234 4.34 -10.48 40.72
CA LYS A 234 3.45 -10.07 41.82
C LYS A 234 3.53 -11.05 42.98
N ALA A 235 3.39 -12.35 42.72
CA ALA A 235 3.49 -13.37 43.76
C ALA A 235 4.86 -13.38 44.47
N ALA A 236 5.95 -13.13 43.73
CA ALA A 236 7.28 -13.01 44.33
C ALA A 236 7.41 -11.79 45.26
N VAL A 237 6.82 -10.64 44.88
CA VAL A 237 6.76 -9.45 45.75
C VAL A 237 5.91 -9.74 47.00
N ASP A 238 4.73 -10.31 46.81
CA ASP A 238 3.80 -10.64 47.91
C ASP A 238 4.50 -11.53 48.95
N ASN A 239 5.16 -12.60 48.49
CA ASN A 239 5.90 -13.52 49.35
C ASN A 239 7.09 -12.85 50.05
N TRP A 240 7.87 -12.06 49.31
CA TRP A 240 9.04 -11.39 49.88
C TRP A 240 8.66 -10.36 50.96
N VAL A 241 7.64 -9.55 50.72
CA VAL A 241 7.16 -8.56 51.70
C VAL A 241 6.58 -9.25 52.92
N ALA A 242 5.84 -10.35 52.75
CA ALA A 242 5.29 -11.11 53.87
C ALA A 242 6.40 -11.64 54.80
N GLU A 243 7.46 -12.20 54.23
CA GLU A 243 8.52 -12.85 54.99
C GLU A 243 9.55 -11.84 55.55
N HIS A 244 9.90 -10.80 54.78
CA HIS A 244 11.05 -9.94 55.08
C HIS A 244 10.76 -8.44 55.13
N GLY A 245 9.54 -8.01 54.80
CA GLY A 245 9.16 -6.60 54.86
C GLY A 245 9.11 -6.06 56.28
N SER A 246 9.51 -4.80 56.46
CA SER A 246 9.28 -4.07 57.71
C SER A 246 7.78 -3.89 57.99
N PRO A 247 7.36 -3.57 59.23
CA PRO A 247 5.95 -3.32 59.53
C PRO A 247 5.32 -2.23 58.64
N ASP A 248 6.06 -1.17 58.35
CA ASP A 248 5.63 -0.10 57.43
C ASP A 248 5.46 -0.62 55.99
N GLN A 249 6.42 -1.38 55.49
CA GLN A 249 6.36 -1.97 54.15
C GLN A 249 5.16 -2.92 54.02
N LYS A 250 4.92 -3.77 55.03
CA LYS A 250 3.76 -4.66 55.07
C LYS A 250 2.44 -3.87 55.05
N ALA A 251 2.34 -2.78 55.80
CA ALA A 251 1.16 -1.92 55.81
C ALA A 251 0.92 -1.22 54.44
N ARG A 252 1.96 -0.62 53.85
CA ARG A 252 1.87 0.00 52.52
C ARG A 252 1.56 -1.04 51.43
N HIS A 253 2.09 -2.24 51.53
CA HIS A 253 1.81 -3.33 50.60
C HIS A 253 0.34 -3.79 50.69
N ALA A 254 -0.18 -3.97 51.90
CA ALA A 254 -1.60 -4.29 52.12
C ALA A 254 -2.54 -3.20 51.57
N ALA A 255 -2.11 -1.94 51.59
CA ALA A 255 -2.82 -0.81 50.99
C ALA A 255 -2.61 -0.66 49.46
N GLY A 256 -1.75 -1.46 48.82
CA GLY A 256 -1.40 -1.33 47.40
C GLY A 256 -0.54 -0.09 47.08
N LEU A 257 0.09 0.50 48.09
CA LEU A 257 0.87 1.74 48.01
C LEU A 257 2.39 1.52 48.10
N LEU A 258 2.86 0.27 48.27
CA LEU A 258 4.29 -0.04 48.28
C LEU A 258 4.83 -0.11 46.84
N PRO A 259 5.78 0.76 46.44
CA PRO A 259 6.36 0.68 45.11
C PRO A 259 7.17 -0.60 44.93
N VAL A 260 6.90 -1.35 43.86
CA VAL A 260 7.64 -2.59 43.53
C VAL A 260 9.15 -2.33 43.43
N ARG A 261 9.56 -1.14 43.00
CA ARG A 261 10.97 -0.75 42.94
C ARG A 261 11.67 -0.82 44.31
N GLU A 262 11.02 -0.34 45.36
CA GLU A 262 11.57 -0.39 46.73
C GLU A 262 11.79 -1.84 47.16
N VAL A 263 10.81 -2.71 46.87
CA VAL A 263 10.90 -4.14 47.14
C VAL A 263 12.08 -4.75 46.38
N VAL A 264 12.21 -4.49 45.08
CA VAL A 264 13.33 -4.98 44.26
C VAL A 264 14.68 -4.45 44.76
N GLU A 265 14.76 -3.21 45.23
CA GLU A 265 15.98 -2.64 45.84
C GLU A 265 16.36 -3.42 47.11
N THR A 266 15.41 -3.73 48.00
CA THR A 266 15.70 -4.56 49.19
C THR A 266 16.10 -6.01 48.86
N ILE A 267 15.47 -6.62 47.84
CA ILE A 267 15.89 -7.94 47.33
C ILE A 267 17.33 -7.84 46.80
N THR A 268 17.65 -6.78 46.07
CA THR A 268 18.98 -6.53 45.51
C THR A 268 20.03 -6.35 46.60
N ASP A 269 19.74 -5.58 47.65
CA ASP A 269 20.62 -5.38 48.79
C ASP A 269 20.95 -6.69 49.49
N ARG A 270 19.94 -7.53 49.74
CA ARG A 270 20.15 -8.84 50.35
C ARG A 270 20.91 -9.79 49.42
N ALA A 271 20.56 -9.83 48.14
CA ALA A 271 21.21 -10.71 47.17
C ALA A 271 22.70 -10.39 47.00
N PHE A 272 23.10 -9.14 47.22
CA PHE A 272 24.47 -8.67 47.13
C PHE A 272 25.08 -8.25 48.46
N GLU A 273 24.52 -8.69 49.59
CA GLU A 273 24.96 -8.30 50.94
C GLU A 273 26.45 -8.62 51.18
N ARG A 274 26.94 -9.74 50.64
CA ARG A 274 28.37 -10.12 50.70
C ARG A 274 29.32 -9.14 50.02
N LEU A 275 28.79 -8.27 49.16
CA LEU A 275 29.53 -7.22 48.47
C LEU A 275 29.30 -5.82 49.07
N ALA A 276 28.59 -5.69 50.20
CA ALA A 276 28.24 -4.40 50.79
C ALA A 276 29.47 -3.53 51.16
N GLY A 277 30.64 -4.15 51.38
CA GLY A 277 31.90 -3.44 51.63
C GLY A 277 32.53 -2.80 50.40
N HIS A 278 31.99 -3.01 49.20
CA HIS A 278 32.52 -2.46 47.96
C HIS A 278 31.73 -1.23 47.50
N SER A 279 32.44 -0.24 46.97
CA SER A 279 31.83 0.99 46.45
C SER A 279 30.96 0.70 45.22
N VAL A 280 29.67 1.00 45.32
CA VAL A 280 28.72 0.91 44.21
C VAL A 280 28.96 2.05 43.22
N TYR A 281 29.02 1.74 41.94
CA TYR A 281 29.11 2.73 40.87
C TYR A 281 27.81 3.53 40.79
N ARG A 282 27.93 4.86 40.89
CA ARG A 282 26.84 5.81 40.65
C ARG A 282 26.96 6.38 39.25
N SER A 283 25.83 6.71 38.62
CA SER A 283 25.84 7.31 37.27
C SER A 283 26.07 8.83 37.36
N ASP A 284 27.21 9.22 37.91
CA ASP A 284 27.68 10.61 38.09
C ASP A 284 28.82 10.98 37.11
N GLY A 285 28.98 10.21 36.03
CA GLY A 285 30.02 10.39 35.02
C GLY A 285 30.07 11.79 34.40
N TYR A 286 28.93 12.50 34.31
CA TYR A 286 28.89 13.89 33.86
C TYR A 286 29.65 14.82 34.82
N ASP A 287 29.40 14.70 36.13
CA ASP A 287 30.03 15.56 37.13
C ASP A 287 31.52 15.25 37.24
N HIS A 288 31.90 13.97 37.09
CA HIS A 288 33.29 13.54 37.00
C HIS A 288 33.99 14.16 35.77
N LEU A 289 33.42 14.00 34.58
CA LEU A 289 34.01 14.53 33.35
C LEU A 289 34.07 16.07 33.34
N GLN A 290 33.05 16.73 33.91
CA GLN A 290 33.00 18.18 34.05
C GLN A 290 34.10 18.70 34.99
N ARG A 291 34.33 18.02 36.11
CA ARG A 291 35.42 18.34 37.04
C ARG A 291 36.78 18.18 36.36
N HIS A 292 36.96 17.06 35.67
CA HIS A 292 38.20 16.79 34.95
C HIS A 292 38.47 17.80 33.82
N ALA A 293 37.44 18.23 33.09
CA ALA A 293 37.57 19.27 32.07
C ALA A 293 38.01 20.63 32.65
N ARG A 294 37.53 21.00 33.86
CA ARG A 294 37.95 22.23 34.55
C ARG A 294 39.41 22.17 34.99
N GLU A 295 39.81 21.05 35.58
CA GLU A 295 41.19 20.81 36.01
C GLU A 295 42.14 20.85 34.80
N TRP A 296 41.78 20.21 33.70
CA TRP A 296 42.59 20.16 32.48
C TRP A 296 42.71 21.51 31.77
N SER A 297 41.60 22.26 31.67
CA SER A 297 41.59 23.57 31.02
C SER A 297 42.18 24.68 31.89
N GLY A 298 42.37 24.44 33.19
CA GLY A 298 42.70 25.46 34.18
C GLY A 298 41.58 26.49 34.40
N ASN A 299 40.38 26.26 33.86
CA ASN A 299 39.25 27.16 33.96
C ASN A 299 38.18 26.59 34.91
N PRO A 300 38.07 27.08 36.16
CA PRO A 300 37.09 26.59 37.12
C PRO A 300 35.64 26.89 36.72
N ASP A 301 35.42 27.91 35.90
CA ASP A 301 34.09 28.36 35.44
C ASP A 301 33.63 27.67 34.14
N LEU A 302 34.43 26.74 33.61
CA LEU A 302 34.04 25.95 32.45
C LEU A 302 32.75 25.16 32.77
N ILE A 303 31.73 25.34 31.95
CA ILE A 303 30.46 24.61 32.02
C ILE A 303 30.16 24.06 30.63
N ILE A 304 30.09 22.74 30.51
CA ILE A 304 29.73 22.06 29.26
C ILE A 304 28.32 21.50 29.44
N PRO A 305 27.35 21.84 28.59
CA PRO A 305 25.98 21.37 28.76
C PRO A 305 25.89 19.84 28.82
N ARG A 306 25.06 19.29 29.72
CA ARG A 306 24.84 17.84 29.87
C ARG A 306 24.41 17.12 28.58
N ARG A 307 23.79 17.82 27.63
CA ARG A 307 23.46 17.26 26.30
C ARG A 307 24.68 16.89 25.46
N GLU A 308 25.85 17.45 25.77
CA GLU A 308 27.11 17.16 25.09
C GLU A 308 27.84 15.98 25.73
N PHE A 309 27.37 15.49 26.89
CA PHE A 309 27.93 14.33 27.57
C PHE A 309 27.45 13.03 26.92
N LEU A 310 28.39 12.13 26.67
CA LEU A 310 28.12 10.77 26.24
C LEU A 310 28.79 9.78 27.21
N ASP A 311 27.98 8.91 27.79
CA ASP A 311 28.40 7.69 28.50
C ASP A 311 28.20 6.52 27.53
N PHE A 312 29.30 5.92 27.10
CA PHE A 312 29.25 4.69 26.33
C PHE A 312 30.25 3.69 26.91
N GLY A 313 29.88 2.42 26.85
CA GLY A 313 30.63 1.37 27.51
C GLY A 313 30.13 0.01 27.10
N GLY A 314 30.94 -0.99 27.39
CA GLY A 314 30.66 -2.37 27.04
C GLY A 314 31.51 -3.33 27.84
N LEU A 315 31.31 -4.62 27.62
CA LEU A 315 32.11 -5.65 28.26
C LEU A 315 33.59 -5.46 27.88
N ALA A 316 34.46 -5.52 28.87
CA ALA A 316 35.88 -5.54 28.64
C ALA A 316 36.26 -6.90 28.02
N HIS A 317 37.11 -6.88 26.98
CA HIS A 317 37.55 -8.08 26.27
C HIS A 317 38.89 -8.62 26.80
N SER A 318 39.54 -7.85 27.67
CA SER A 318 40.75 -8.22 28.39
C SER A 318 40.68 -7.67 29.82
N ALA A 319 41.41 -8.31 30.72
CA ALA A 319 41.53 -7.89 32.10
C ALA A 319 43.01 -7.96 32.52
N THR A 320 43.46 -7.01 33.33
CA THR A 320 44.74 -7.14 34.04
C THR A 320 44.64 -8.26 35.09
N ALA A 321 45.78 -8.73 35.60
CA ALA A 321 45.80 -9.74 36.65
C ALA A 321 44.98 -9.30 37.89
N ALA A 322 45.10 -8.03 38.29
CA ALA A 322 44.36 -7.46 39.42
C ALA A 322 42.84 -7.39 39.14
N GLN A 323 42.45 -6.95 37.93
CA GLN A 323 41.04 -6.91 37.51
C GLN A 323 40.42 -8.32 37.48
N TRP A 324 41.17 -9.31 36.98
CA TRP A 324 40.70 -10.69 36.92
C TRP A 324 40.53 -11.30 38.31
N THR A 325 41.51 -11.11 39.21
CA THR A 325 41.40 -11.54 40.62
C THR A 325 40.14 -10.95 41.26
N ARG A 326 39.85 -9.66 41.03
CA ARG A 326 38.67 -9.01 41.58
C ARG A 326 37.36 -9.57 41.03
N VAL A 327 37.29 -9.86 39.74
CA VAL A 327 36.13 -10.53 39.13
C VAL A 327 35.91 -11.90 39.78
N GLN A 328 36.97 -12.67 40.02
CA GLN A 328 36.90 -13.96 40.68
C GLN A 328 36.44 -13.85 42.15
N GLU A 329 36.92 -12.85 42.89
CA GLU A 329 36.44 -12.56 44.26
C GLU A 329 34.92 -12.32 44.28
N PHE A 330 34.41 -11.50 43.37
CA PHE A 330 32.99 -11.19 43.26
C PHE A 330 32.17 -12.43 42.86
N GLN A 331 32.69 -13.22 41.92
CA GLN A 331 32.07 -14.46 41.46
C GLN A 331 31.97 -15.50 42.60
N ALA A 332 32.99 -15.56 43.47
CA ALA A 332 33.00 -16.43 44.64
C ALA A 332 32.08 -15.93 45.77
N ALA A 333 31.97 -14.60 45.95
CA ALA A 333 31.16 -13.99 47.00
C ALA A 333 29.65 -14.10 46.76
N VAL A 334 29.21 -14.13 45.49
CA VAL A 334 27.79 -14.20 45.12
C VAL A 334 27.52 -15.43 44.26
N ALA A 335 27.11 -16.52 44.90
CA ALA A 335 26.78 -17.76 44.22
C ALA A 335 25.69 -17.56 43.15
N GLY A 336 25.94 -18.10 41.94
CA GLY A 336 25.01 -18.04 40.81
C GLY A 336 24.90 -16.66 40.12
N ALA A 337 25.73 -15.68 40.49
CA ALA A 337 25.83 -14.43 39.74
C ALA A 337 26.66 -14.60 38.46
N ASP A 338 26.36 -13.79 37.45
CA ASP A 338 27.20 -13.52 36.29
C ASP A 338 27.95 -12.22 36.55
N VAL A 339 29.27 -12.33 36.75
CA VAL A 339 30.15 -11.21 37.07
C VAL A 339 31.00 -10.90 35.85
N ARG A 340 30.92 -9.66 35.37
CA ARG A 340 31.66 -9.22 34.18
C ARG A 340 32.38 -7.90 34.42
N LEU A 341 33.58 -7.80 33.84
CA LEU A 341 34.30 -6.54 33.77
C LEU A 341 33.67 -5.66 32.68
N HIS A 342 33.35 -4.43 33.03
CA HIS A 342 32.67 -3.47 32.18
C HIS A 342 33.51 -2.21 32.06
N ARG A 343 33.81 -1.81 30.82
CA ARG A 343 34.57 -0.60 30.50
C ARG A 343 33.59 0.52 30.20
N ARG A 344 33.77 1.66 30.86
CA ARG A 344 33.00 2.88 30.65
C ARG A 344 33.90 3.98 30.14
N GLU A 345 33.40 4.74 29.18
CA GLU A 345 34.07 5.86 28.56
C GLU A 345 33.13 7.07 28.59
N TYR A 346 33.63 8.18 29.12
CA TYR A 346 32.93 9.45 29.18
C TYR A 346 33.62 10.43 28.24
N ILE A 347 32.86 10.96 27.27
CA ILE A 347 33.37 11.91 26.30
C ILE A 347 32.43 13.11 26.15
N TRP A 348 32.99 14.18 25.58
CA TRP A 348 32.22 15.30 25.07
C TRP A 348 31.99 15.16 23.57
N LYS A 349 30.73 15.23 23.14
CA LYS A 349 30.32 15.03 21.75
C LYS A 349 30.94 16.02 20.77
N ARG A 350 31.05 17.29 21.18
CA ARG A 350 31.52 18.41 20.34
C ARG A 350 32.80 19.07 20.85
N HIS A 351 33.39 18.52 21.91
CA HIS A 351 34.59 19.05 22.53
C HIS A 351 35.68 17.96 22.58
N SER A 352 36.12 17.50 21.41
CA SER A 352 37.14 16.45 21.30
C SER A 352 38.52 16.91 21.79
N GLU A 353 38.73 18.22 21.89
CA GLU A 353 39.91 18.86 22.47
C GLU A 353 40.01 18.71 23.99
N LEU A 354 38.88 18.42 24.66
CA LEU A 354 38.82 18.22 26.09
C LEU A 354 39.06 16.75 26.45
N PRO A 355 39.56 16.47 27.67
CA PRO A 355 39.94 15.12 28.05
C PRO A 355 38.72 14.20 28.13
N MET A 356 38.97 12.91 27.93
CA MET A 356 38.01 11.85 28.20
C MET A 356 38.38 11.10 29.47
N LEU A 357 37.39 10.53 30.12
CA LEU A 357 37.60 9.62 31.24
C LEU A 357 37.29 8.20 30.82
N ARG A 358 38.18 7.28 31.15
CA ARG A 358 37.92 5.85 31.05
C ARG A 358 38.00 5.24 32.43
N HIS A 359 37.10 4.33 32.73
CA HIS A 359 37.25 3.54 33.94
C HIS A 359 36.61 2.16 33.83
N PHE A 360 37.14 1.24 34.61
CA PHE A 360 36.63 -0.11 34.71
C PHE A 360 35.68 -0.25 35.91
N THR A 361 34.64 -1.04 35.71
CA THR A 361 33.62 -1.36 36.71
C THR A 361 33.33 -2.85 36.67
N ILE A 362 32.78 -3.38 37.75
CA ILE A 362 32.37 -4.79 37.84
C ILE A 362 30.85 -4.83 37.85
N LEU A 363 30.30 -5.39 36.78
CA LEU A 363 28.87 -5.61 36.62
C LEU A 363 28.50 -6.98 37.17
N VAL A 364 27.69 -7.01 38.22
CA VAL A 364 27.15 -8.23 38.82
C VAL A 364 25.68 -8.34 38.47
N THR A 365 25.31 -9.45 37.81
CA THR A 365 23.92 -9.77 37.48
C THR A 365 23.54 -11.09 38.11
N LYS A 366 22.41 -11.15 38.82
CA LYS A 366 21.91 -12.40 39.43
C LYS A 366 20.43 -12.55 39.15
N ARG A 367 20.01 -13.76 38.76
CA ARG A 367 18.59 -14.08 38.67
C ARG A 367 18.09 -14.55 40.02
N GLU A 368 17.07 -13.87 40.55
CA GLU A 368 16.42 -14.19 41.82
C GLU A 368 14.91 -14.29 41.55
N GLY A 369 14.40 -15.52 41.47
CA GLY A 369 13.02 -15.79 41.02
C GLY A 369 12.71 -15.14 39.65
N PRO A 370 11.66 -14.28 39.55
CA PRO A 370 11.28 -13.60 38.32
C PRO A 370 12.06 -12.29 38.07
N PHE A 371 12.99 -11.94 38.96
CA PHE A 371 13.80 -10.72 38.86
C PHE A 371 15.20 -11.02 38.35
N VAL A 372 15.71 -10.11 37.51
CA VAL A 372 17.13 -10.05 37.16
C VAL A 372 17.69 -8.84 37.90
N LEU A 373 18.41 -9.13 38.99
CA LEU A 373 19.01 -8.13 39.85
C LEU A 373 20.35 -7.72 39.24
N ARG A 374 20.64 -6.42 39.25
CA ARG A 374 21.85 -5.86 38.68
C ARG A 374 22.44 -4.84 39.65
N ARG A 375 23.74 -4.96 39.92
CA ARG A 375 24.50 -3.93 40.63
C ARG A 375 25.89 -3.81 40.01
N GLU A 376 26.36 -2.58 39.89
CA GLU A 376 27.64 -2.26 39.28
C GLU A 376 28.53 -1.63 40.35
N TYR A 377 29.78 -2.06 40.42
CA TYR A 377 30.73 -1.65 41.45
C TYR A 377 31.94 -0.99 40.82
N LEU A 378 32.51 -0.01 41.52
CA LEU A 378 33.73 0.65 41.11
C LEU A 378 34.92 -0.32 41.21
N MET A 379 35.76 -0.32 40.18
CA MET A 379 37.10 -0.89 40.28
C MET A 379 38.03 0.17 40.89
N PRO A 380 38.65 -0.07 42.07
CA PRO A 380 39.50 0.93 42.71
C PRO A 380 40.73 1.27 41.86
N GLY A 381 41.07 2.56 41.75
CA GLY A 381 42.33 3.03 41.13
C GLY A 381 42.38 2.94 39.60
N GLU A 382 41.26 2.66 38.95
CA GLU A 382 41.17 2.40 37.51
C GLU A 382 40.40 3.51 36.77
N GLU A 383 40.38 4.72 37.32
CA GLU A 383 39.96 5.92 36.59
C GLU A 383 41.18 6.48 35.88
N GLU A 384 41.23 6.25 34.57
CA GLU A 384 42.30 6.71 33.70
C GLU A 384 41.84 7.98 32.97
N PRO A 385 42.34 9.17 33.37
CA PRO A 385 42.24 10.34 32.54
C PRO A 385 43.13 10.14 31.31
N SER A 386 42.50 10.04 30.13
CA SER A 386 43.24 9.98 28.88
C SER A 386 43.37 11.38 28.32
N ALA A 387 44.61 11.80 28.07
CA ALA A 387 44.85 12.89 27.15
C ALA A 387 44.26 12.50 25.78
N VAL A 388 43.62 13.50 25.15
CA VAL A 388 43.05 13.62 23.81
C VAL A 388 43.21 12.40 22.87
N ARG A 389 42.10 12.03 22.22
CA ARG A 389 42.02 10.92 21.27
C ARG A 389 42.87 11.10 20.02
#